data_AF-A0A1S2IHE3-F1
#
_entry.id   AF-A0A1S2IHE3-F1
#
_cell.length_a   1.000
_cell.length_b   1.000
_cell.length_c   1.000
_cell.angle_alpha   90.00
_cell.angle_beta   90.00
_cell.angle_gamma   90.00
#
_symmetry.space_group_name_H-M   'P 1'
#
loop_
_entity.id
_entity.type
_entity.pdbx_description
1 polymer ?
#
loop_
_entity_poly.entity_id
_entity_poly.type
_entity_poly.pdbx_seq_one_letter_code
_entity_poly.pdbx_strand_id
1 'polypeptide(L)'
;MASRGPLDPRCGIARSLDLLGERWALLIVREALLGHTRFSQFRARLGLSPDVLTARLDSLVAAGVLERSTYREDGARERVEYLLTDAGRDLAPVLAALAVWGDEHDPHPDGAARRFSVARSGEPVRVAFVTGDGHVVEPADVEMAPSAGD
;
A
#
# COMPACT_ATOMS: atom_id res chain seq x y z
N MET A 1 -28.78 3.20 16.19
CA MET A 1 -27.33 3.48 16.14
C MET A 1 -26.63 2.43 16.97
N ALA A 2 -26.12 1.36 16.34
CA ALA A 2 -25.37 0.34 17.06
C ALA A 2 -24.06 0.97 17.55
N SER A 3 -23.85 0.96 18.86
CA SER A 3 -22.57 1.28 19.48
C SER A 3 -21.53 0.30 18.92
N ARG A 4 -20.60 0.79 18.10
CA ARG A 4 -19.42 0.03 17.70
C ARG A 4 -18.58 -0.15 18.97
N GLY A 5 -18.60 -1.36 19.53
CA GLY A 5 -17.59 -1.77 20.50
C GLY A 5 -16.19 -1.60 19.89
N PRO A 6 -15.14 -1.47 20.71
CA PRO A 6 -13.78 -1.36 20.20
C PRO A 6 -13.46 -2.57 19.32
N LEU A 7 -12.81 -2.32 18.17
CA LEU A 7 -12.30 -3.38 17.31
C LEU A 7 -11.31 -4.25 18.11
N ASP A 8 -11.29 -5.56 17.84
CA ASP A 8 -10.32 -6.45 18.50
C ASP A 8 -8.88 -5.94 18.23
N PRO A 9 -8.11 -5.58 19.27
CA PRO A 9 -6.74 -5.10 19.09
C PRO A 9 -5.81 -6.14 18.43
N ARG A 10 -6.18 -7.43 18.45
CA ARG A 10 -5.46 -8.51 17.73
C ARG A 10 -5.77 -8.54 16.23
N CYS A 11 -6.85 -7.90 15.78
CA CYS A 11 -7.22 -7.83 14.37
C CYS A 11 -6.18 -7.03 13.58
N GLY A 12 -5.40 -7.73 12.75
CA GLY A 12 -4.40 -7.10 11.86
C GLY A 12 -5.03 -6.12 10.88
N ILE A 13 -6.26 -6.37 10.40
CA ILE A 13 -6.97 -5.47 9.50
C ILE A 13 -7.28 -4.14 10.20
N ALA A 14 -7.83 -4.18 11.41
CA ALA A 14 -8.15 -2.98 12.18
C ALA A 14 -6.90 -2.12 12.43
N ARG A 15 -5.81 -2.74 12.92
CA ARG A 15 -4.54 -2.04 13.15
C ARG A 15 -3.95 -1.46 11.87
N SER A 16 -4.01 -2.21 10.77
CA SER A 16 -3.56 -1.72 9.46
C SER A 16 -4.41 -0.57 8.94
N LEU A 17 -5.72 -0.54 9.23
CA LEU A 17 -6.59 0.57 8.85
C LEU A 17 -6.40 1.80 9.73
N ASP A 18 -6.05 1.67 11.00
CA ASP A 18 -5.65 2.84 11.80
C ASP A 18 -4.36 3.48 11.27
N LEU A 19 -3.47 2.66 10.70
CA LEU A 19 -2.19 3.07 10.13
C LEU A 19 -2.31 3.60 8.69
N LEU A 20 -3.08 2.92 7.84
CA LEU A 20 -3.14 3.09 6.38
C LEU A 20 -4.50 3.61 5.89
N GLY A 21 -5.52 3.65 6.77
CA GLY A 21 -6.92 3.95 6.42
C GLY A 21 -7.15 5.42 6.04
N GLU A 22 -6.12 6.24 6.10
CA GLU A 22 -6.13 7.54 5.48
C GLU A 22 -5.90 7.37 3.97
N ARG A 23 -6.87 7.75 3.13
CA ARG A 23 -6.86 7.63 1.65
C ARG A 23 -5.49 7.88 1.00
N TRP A 24 -4.74 8.84 1.52
CA TRP A 24 -3.46 9.28 0.96
C TRP A 24 -2.28 8.37 1.29
N ALA A 25 -2.31 7.62 2.40
CA ALA A 25 -1.22 6.74 2.81
C ALA A 25 -0.91 5.68 1.74
N LEU A 26 -1.95 4.95 1.32
CA LEU A 26 -1.82 3.93 0.26
C LEU A 26 -1.45 4.53 -1.10
N LEU A 27 -1.89 5.75 -1.41
CA LEU A 27 -1.51 6.43 -2.65
C LEU A 27 -0.04 6.90 -2.63
N ILE A 28 0.50 7.30 -1.48
CA ILE A 28 1.93 7.60 -1.31
C ILE A 28 2.75 6.32 -1.48
N VAL A 29 2.35 5.22 -0.83
CA VAL A 29 3.01 3.91 -0.98
C VAL A 29 2.99 3.46 -2.44
N ARG A 30 1.87 3.65 -3.16
CA ARG A 30 1.78 3.38 -4.60
C ARG A 30 2.84 4.14 -5.40
N GLU A 31 2.98 5.45 -5.19
CA GLU A 31 4.00 6.23 -5.90
C GLU A 31 5.43 5.80 -5.49
N ALA A 32 5.64 5.41 -4.23
CA ALA A 32 6.93 4.91 -3.77
C ALA A 32 7.29 3.56 -4.42
N LEU A 33 6.33 2.65 -4.60
CA LEU A 33 6.51 1.40 -5.37
C LEU A 33 6.83 1.67 -6.84
N LEU A 34 6.39 2.81 -7.38
CA LEU A 34 6.74 3.30 -8.72
C LEU A 34 8.10 4.04 -8.75
N GLY A 35 8.88 3.96 -7.66
CA GLY A 35 10.23 4.52 -7.57
C GLY A 35 10.27 6.01 -7.28
N HIS A 36 9.18 6.62 -6.82
CA HIS A 36 9.17 8.04 -6.43
C HIS A 36 9.64 8.15 -4.99
N THR A 37 10.70 8.92 -4.76
CA THR A 37 11.31 9.02 -3.42
C THR A 37 11.32 10.45 -2.89
N ARG A 38 11.07 11.45 -3.73
CA ARG A 38 11.19 12.87 -3.34
C ARG A 38 9.83 13.52 -3.08
N PHE A 39 9.79 14.42 -2.10
CA PHE A 39 8.60 15.20 -1.75
C PHE A 39 7.93 15.88 -2.95
N SER A 40 8.73 16.48 -3.84
CA SER A 40 8.22 17.16 -5.04
C SER A 40 7.57 16.19 -6.03
N GLN A 41 8.05 14.95 -6.14
CA GLN A 41 7.44 13.93 -6.99
C GLN A 41 6.09 13.50 -6.44
N PHE A 42 6.00 13.20 -5.14
CA PHE A 42 4.73 12.88 -4.48
C PHE A 42 3.72 14.01 -4.64
N ARG A 43 4.13 15.26 -4.39
CA ARG A 43 3.25 16.42 -4.52
C ARG A 43 2.73 16.60 -5.95
N ALA A 44 3.60 16.48 -6.95
CA ALA A 44 3.21 16.61 -8.35
C ALA A 44 2.22 15.52 -8.80
N ARG A 45 2.33 14.30 -8.25
CA ARG A 45 1.48 13.17 -8.61
C ARG A 45 0.17 13.11 -7.84
N LEU A 46 0.17 13.52 -6.57
CA LEU A 46 -0.99 13.37 -5.69
C LEU A 46 -1.80 14.66 -5.52
N GLY A 47 -1.28 15.82 -5.93
CA GLY A 47 -1.97 17.10 -5.81
C GLY A 47 -2.22 17.55 -4.35
N LEU A 48 -1.52 16.94 -3.40
CA LEU A 48 -1.65 17.24 -1.97
C LEU A 48 -1.07 18.63 -1.63
N SER A 49 -1.68 19.29 -0.64
CA SER A 49 -1.05 20.46 -0.03
C SER A 49 0.25 20.05 0.67
N PRO A 50 1.24 20.96 0.79
CA PRO A 50 2.51 20.63 1.44
C PRO A 50 2.35 20.12 2.87
N ASP A 51 1.43 20.70 3.63
CA ASP A 51 1.21 20.34 5.04
C ASP A 51 0.60 18.94 5.16
N VAL A 52 -0.39 18.62 4.32
CA VAL A 52 -0.99 17.28 4.30
C VAL A 52 0.03 16.23 3.85
N LEU A 53 0.81 16.52 2.81
CA LEU A 53 1.83 15.58 2.33
C LEU A 53 2.90 15.33 3.40
N THR A 54 3.34 16.38 4.10
CA THR A 54 4.31 16.29 5.20
C THR A 54 3.77 15.39 6.31
N ALA A 55 2.56 15.68 6.80
CA ALA A 55 1.94 14.89 7.86
C ALA A 55 1.80 13.40 7.48
N ARG A 56 1.45 13.10 6.23
CA ARG A 56 1.29 11.71 5.76
C ARG A 56 2.62 10.98 5.59
N LEU A 57 3.65 11.66 5.07
CA LEU A 57 5.00 11.08 4.99
C LEU A 57 5.56 10.82 6.39
N ASP A 58 5.38 11.75 7.32
CA ASP A 58 5.82 11.58 8.71
C ASP A 58 5.10 10.42 9.40
N SER A 59 3.78 10.27 9.21
CA SER A 59 3.03 9.10 9.71
C SER A 59 3.55 7.78 9.14
N LEU A 60 3.83 7.72 7.84
CA LEU A 60 4.37 6.51 7.19
C LEU A 60 5.79 6.19 7.65
N VAL A 61 6.59 7.21 7.97
CA VAL A 61 7.92 7.01 8.56
C VAL A 61 7.81 6.53 10.00
N ALA A 62 6.94 7.13 10.82
CA ALA A 62 6.69 6.69 12.19
C ALA A 62 6.15 5.25 12.25
N ALA A 63 5.38 4.86 11.24
CA ALA A 63 4.85 3.51 11.03
C ALA A 63 5.90 2.47 10.59
N GLY A 64 7.12 2.90 10.22
CA GLY A 64 8.13 2.03 9.64
C GLY A 64 7.79 1.51 8.24
N VAL A 65 6.85 2.15 7.53
CA VAL A 65 6.49 1.83 6.14
C VAL A 65 7.44 2.52 5.17
N LEU A 66 7.86 3.74 5.52
CA LEU A 66 8.91 4.48 4.83
C LEU A 66 10.07 4.73 5.79
N GLU A 67 11.26 4.94 5.25
CA GLU A 67 12.38 5.52 5.97
C GLU A 67 12.79 6.84 5.31
N ARG A 68 13.20 7.80 6.15
CA ARG A 68 13.72 9.08 5.69
C ARG A 68 15.24 8.96 5.54
N SER A 69 15.73 9.08 4.33
CA SER A 69 17.16 9.06 4.01
C SER A 69 17.61 10.41 3.47
N THR A 70 18.92 10.66 3.48
CA THR A 70 19.52 11.75 2.74
C THR A 70 20.47 11.22 1.68
N TYR A 71 20.43 11.85 0.51
CA TYR A 71 21.35 11.56 -0.57
C TYR A 71 22.01 12.86 -1.04
N ARG A 72 23.21 12.72 -1.59
CA ARG A 72 23.99 13.83 -2.14
C ARG A 72 24.54 13.39 -3.49
N GLU A 73 24.09 14.05 -4.55
CA GLU A 73 24.76 13.99 -5.86
C GLU A 73 26.08 14.79 -5.76
N ASP A 74 27.09 14.38 -6.53
CA ASP A 74 28.41 15.03 -6.50
C ASP A 74 28.29 16.54 -6.78
N GLY A 75 28.78 17.35 -5.85
CA GLY A 75 28.73 18.82 -5.93
C GLY A 75 27.37 19.45 -5.60
N ALA A 76 26.35 18.67 -5.26
CA ALA A 76 25.02 19.18 -4.91
C ALA A 76 24.79 19.32 -3.40
N ARG A 77 23.75 20.09 -3.04
CA ARG A 77 23.23 20.12 -1.66
C ARG A 77 22.62 18.77 -1.31
N GLU A 78 22.70 18.41 -0.03
CA GLU A 78 22.04 17.24 0.53
C GLU A 78 20.52 17.34 0.36
N ARG A 79 19.91 16.24 -0.10
CA ARG A 79 18.48 16.15 -0.40
C ARG A 79 17.87 15.04 0.43
N VAL A 80 16.63 15.27 0.86
CA VAL A 80 15.84 14.29 1.59
C VAL A 80 15.08 13.42 0.59
N GLU A 81 15.05 12.12 0.86
CA GLU A 81 14.21 11.16 0.18
C GLU A 81 13.51 10.23 1.17
N TYR A 82 12.44 9.59 0.69
CA TYR A 82 11.61 8.65 1.42
C TYR A 82 11.65 7.31 0.68
N LEU A 83 12.17 6.28 1.33
CA LEU A 83 12.38 4.96 0.74
C LEU A 83 11.45 3.94 1.38
N LEU A 84 10.99 2.96 0.60
CA LEU A 84 10.22 1.84 1.15
C LEU A 84 11.12 0.93 1.98
N THR A 85 10.69 0.68 3.21
CA THR A 85 11.18 -0.43 4.02
C THR A 85 10.63 -1.76 3.49
N ASP A 86 11.07 -2.87 4.07
CA ASP A 86 10.51 -4.19 3.75
C ASP A 86 9.00 -4.24 4.06
N ALA A 87 8.59 -3.71 5.21
CA ALA A 87 7.17 -3.60 5.57
C ALA A 87 6.36 -2.76 4.56
N GLY A 88 6.95 -1.71 3.99
CA GLY A 88 6.30 -0.93 2.93
C GLY A 88 6.21 -1.67 1.60
N ARG A 89 7.20 -2.50 1.25
CA ARG A 89 7.18 -3.34 0.04
C ARG A 89 6.11 -4.43 0.13
N ASP A 90 5.89 -4.96 1.33
CA ASP A 90 4.87 -5.98 1.62
C ASP A 90 3.43 -5.46 1.46
N LEU A 91 3.22 -4.15 1.25
CA LEU A 91 1.92 -3.57 0.90
C LEU A 91 1.56 -3.71 -0.60
N ALA A 92 2.47 -4.16 -1.46
CA ALA A 92 2.18 -4.33 -2.88
C ALA A 92 0.97 -5.26 -3.17
N PRO A 93 0.82 -6.43 -2.51
CA PRO A 93 -0.36 -7.28 -2.68
C PRO A 93 -1.66 -6.62 -2.21
N VAL A 94 -1.61 -5.80 -1.15
CA VAL A 94 -2.78 -5.04 -0.65
C VAL A 94 -3.24 -4.03 -1.69
N LEU A 95 -2.30 -3.27 -2.27
CA LEU A 95 -2.61 -2.33 -3.36
C LEU A 95 -3.12 -3.04 -4.61
N ALA A 96 -2.60 -4.22 -4.92
CA ALA A 96 -3.10 -5.03 -6.04
C ALA A 96 -4.54 -5.51 -5.80
N ALA A 97 -4.86 -5.97 -4.60
CA ALA A 97 -6.22 -6.38 -4.25
C ALA A 97 -7.21 -5.22 -4.35
N LEU A 98 -6.83 -4.03 -3.88
CA LEU A 98 -7.64 -2.81 -3.98
C LEU A 98 -7.86 -2.38 -5.43
N ALA A 99 -6.83 -2.44 -6.27
CA ALA A 99 -6.94 -2.10 -7.68
C ALA A 99 -7.87 -3.06 -8.42
N VAL A 100 -7.72 -4.38 -8.23
CA VAL A 100 -8.58 -5.39 -8.84
C VAL A 100 -10.04 -5.20 -8.44
N TRP A 101 -10.30 -4.97 -7.15
CA TRP A 101 -11.66 -4.70 -6.67
C TRP A 101 -12.24 -3.42 -7.30
N GLY A 102 -11.44 -2.35 -7.38
CA GLY A 102 -11.86 -1.09 -7.98
C GLY A 102 -12.17 -1.22 -9.47
N ASP A 103 -11.31 -1.91 -10.23
CA ASP A 103 -11.50 -2.11 -11.66
C ASP A 103 -12.76 -2.96 -11.97
N GLU A 104 -13.13 -3.89 -11.10
CA GLU A 104 -14.32 -4.73 -11.25
C GLU A 104 -15.62 -3.99 -10.88
N HIS A 105 -15.61 -3.22 -9.79
CA HIS A 105 -16.83 -2.64 -9.22
C HIS A 105 -17.07 -1.16 -9.56
N ASP A 106 -16.03 -0.44 -9.99
CA ASP A 106 -16.10 0.94 -10.48
C ASP A 106 -15.20 1.10 -11.73
N PRO A 107 -15.51 0.37 -12.82
CA PRO A 107 -14.68 0.36 -14.01
C PRO A 107 -14.64 1.74 -14.67
N HIS A 108 -13.43 2.21 -14.97
CA HIS A 108 -13.25 3.38 -15.83
C HIS A 108 -13.57 3.03 -17.30
N PRO A 109 -14.22 3.91 -18.09
CA PRO A 109 -14.56 3.63 -19.49
C PRO A 109 -13.37 3.22 -20.38
N ASP A 110 -12.18 3.73 -20.07
CA ASP A 110 -10.94 3.42 -20.79
C ASP A 110 -10.22 2.14 -20.29
N GLY A 111 -10.81 1.44 -19.31
CA GLY A 111 -10.25 0.25 -18.66
C GLY A 111 -9.24 0.55 -17.55
N ALA A 112 -8.67 -0.51 -16.98
CA ALA A 112 -7.75 -0.46 -15.85
C ALA A 112 -6.50 0.36 -16.17
N ALA A 113 -6.23 1.38 -15.34
CA ALA A 113 -5.08 2.27 -15.53
C ALA A 113 -3.73 1.55 -15.26
N ARG A 114 -3.73 0.44 -14.53
CA ARG A 114 -2.53 -0.36 -14.24
C ARG A 114 -2.84 -1.84 -14.24
N ARG A 115 -1.88 -2.65 -14.71
CA ARG A 115 -1.87 -4.10 -14.57
C ARG A 115 -0.65 -4.53 -13.79
N PHE A 116 -0.79 -5.55 -12.95
CA PHE A 116 0.32 -6.15 -12.24
C PHE A 116 0.92 -7.25 -13.10
N SER A 117 2.24 -7.29 -13.21
CA SER A 117 2.94 -8.30 -14.00
C SER A 117 4.29 -8.67 -13.40
N VAL A 118 4.80 -9.83 -13.79
CA VAL A 118 6.15 -10.27 -13.48
C VAL A 118 7.14 -9.32 -14.14
N ALA A 119 7.99 -8.65 -13.36
CA ALA A 119 8.87 -7.59 -13.85
C ALA A 119 9.80 -8.00 -15.01
N ARG A 120 10.18 -9.28 -15.09
CA ARG A 120 11.10 -9.80 -16.13
C ARG A 120 10.41 -10.27 -17.41
N SER A 121 9.22 -10.86 -17.30
CA SER A 121 8.51 -11.48 -18.44
C SER A 121 7.33 -10.64 -18.92
N GLY A 122 6.82 -9.71 -18.10
CA GLY A 122 5.60 -8.96 -18.37
C GLY A 122 4.32 -9.80 -18.24
N GLU A 123 4.43 -11.06 -17.82
CA GLU A 123 3.29 -11.94 -17.62
C GLU A 123 2.36 -11.38 -16.53
N PRO A 124 1.04 -11.28 -16.77
CA PRO A 124 0.10 -10.77 -15.78
C PRO A 124 0.13 -11.59 -14.49
N VAL A 125 0.03 -10.91 -13.34
CA VAL A 125 -0.14 -11.55 -12.03
C VAL A 125 -1.47 -11.15 -11.42
N ARG A 126 -2.02 -12.02 -10.58
CA ARG A 126 -3.26 -11.79 -9.83
C ARG A 126 -3.03 -11.99 -8.33
N VAL A 127 -3.86 -11.34 -7.52
CA VAL A 127 -3.96 -11.66 -6.09
C VAL A 127 -4.80 -12.92 -5.93
N ALA A 128 -4.37 -13.81 -5.04
CA ALA A 128 -5.03 -15.08 -4.78
C ALA A 128 -4.79 -15.54 -3.34
N PHE A 129 -5.71 -16.33 -2.81
CA PHE A 129 -5.43 -17.16 -1.63
C PHE A 129 -4.67 -18.41 -2.08
N VAL A 130 -3.62 -18.76 -1.35
CA VAL A 130 -2.75 -19.88 -1.70
C VAL A 130 -2.52 -20.74 -0.46
N THR A 131 -2.71 -22.05 -0.59
CA THR A 131 -2.41 -23.02 0.47
C THR A 131 -0.92 -23.20 0.67
N GLY A 132 -0.51 -23.85 1.77
CA GLY A 132 0.91 -24.10 2.07
C GLY A 132 1.65 -24.95 1.02
N ASP A 133 0.92 -25.75 0.25
CA ASP A 133 1.42 -26.56 -0.88
C ASP A 133 1.30 -25.86 -2.25
N GLY A 134 0.86 -24.60 -2.28
CA GLY A 134 0.88 -23.76 -3.48
C GLY A 134 -0.39 -23.79 -4.33
N HIS A 135 -1.46 -24.48 -3.89
CA HIS A 135 -2.73 -24.47 -4.60
C HIS A 135 -3.46 -23.14 -4.41
N VAL A 136 -3.98 -22.59 -5.50
CA VAL A 136 -4.83 -21.41 -5.45
C VAL A 136 -6.24 -21.80 -5.01
N VAL A 137 -6.80 -21.06 -4.06
CA VAL A 137 -8.15 -21.22 -3.53
C VAL A 137 -9.03 -20.05 -3.98
N GLU A 138 -10.24 -20.35 -4.43
CA GLU A 138 -11.21 -19.34 -4.79
C GLU A 138 -11.72 -18.60 -3.54
N PRO A 139 -11.94 -17.26 -3.59
CA PRO A 139 -12.40 -16.52 -2.42
C PRO A 139 -13.69 -17.05 -1.77
N ALA A 140 -14.57 -17.68 -2.55
CA ALA A 140 -15.81 -18.28 -2.06
C ALA A 140 -15.57 -19.51 -1.15
N ASP A 141 -14.41 -20.15 -1.28
CA ASP A 141 -14.01 -21.34 -0.52
C ASP A 141 -13.07 -20.99 0.65
N VAL A 142 -12.86 -19.70 0.93
CA VAL A 142 -11.99 -19.22 2.00
C VAL A 142 -12.83 -18.77 3.20
N GLU A 143 -12.52 -19.33 4.37
CA GLU A 143 -13.15 -18.97 5.63
C GLU A 143 -12.22 -18.06 6.47
N MET A 144 -12.77 -16.96 7.00
CA MET A 144 -12.11 -16.15 8.02
C MET A 144 -12.47 -16.69 9.41
N ALA A 145 -11.63 -17.59 9.92
CA ALA A 145 -11.75 -18.14 11.27
C ALA A 145 -10.84 -17.41 12.28
N PRO A 146 -11.14 -17.45 13.59
CA PRO A 146 -10.22 -16.98 14.64
C PRO A 146 -8.88 -17.70 14.56
N SER A 147 -7.78 -17.00 14.86
CA SER A 147 -6.46 -17.63 14.99
C SER A 147 -6.49 -18.60 16.17
N ALA A 148 -6.17 -19.88 15.96
CA ALA A 148 -6.18 -20.91 17.00
C ALA A 148 -5.48 -20.43 18.29
N GLY A 149 -6.26 -20.25 19.35
CA GLY A 149 -5.83 -19.68 20.63
C GLY A 149 -6.97 -19.11 21.49
N ASP A 150 -8.20 -19.55 21.26
CA ASP A 150 -9.36 -19.30 22.15
C ASP A 150 -9.49 -20.42 23.19
#